data_AF-A0AAJ1U7R3-F1
#
_entry.id   AF-A0AAJ1U7R3-F1
#
_cell.length_a   1.000
_cell.length_b   1.000
_cell.length_c   1.000
_cell.angle_alpha   90.00
_cell.angle_beta   90.00
_cell.angle_gamma   90.00
#
_symmetry.space_group_name_H-M   'P 1'
#
loop_
_entity.id
_entity.type
_entity.pdbx_description
1 polymer ?
#
loop_
_entity_poly.entity_id
_entity_poly.type
_entity_poly.pdbx_seq_one_letter_code
_entity_poly.pdbx_strand_id
1 'polypeptide(L)'
;MATTPRPTRLVVRLAVAAVTAALAAGTLTACGSDSNDPDRATVPTLKSEASEVCPGGTRGDDGLVTCSDLFADGAPVRLPADPGDDARFGAIVRGGGGLWTREGVVPLSEAATAQVTAENADSDSAVVADGMPYASQIYGARIEDGKVVELRPVVRVAEDAIVARTFAGAVLEGTISGFRDGGYDASIELPVRIEVADRAADGSLDATIVNADEAVRSSTGTCLPALSADAATNPLRDSFSAAIGLERYPSMHADFDDEMLLTWNDDTSDMGAEFYPSMATIMGGDPLAEQWDLVVHGTPTAGPALLLSRVEGGGGACS
;
A
#
# COMPACT_ATOMS: atom_id res chain seq x y z
N MET A 1 17.63 -48.03 43.53
CA MET A 1 16.54 -47.50 44.40
C MET A 1 15.34 -47.16 43.52
N ALA A 2 14.16 -47.68 43.90
CA ALA A 2 12.81 -47.14 43.66
C ALA A 2 12.41 -46.72 42.22
N THR A 3 11.59 -47.52 41.50
CA THR A 3 10.09 -47.40 41.36
C THR A 3 9.66 -46.07 40.71
N THR A 4 8.78 -45.95 39.72
CA THR A 4 7.57 -46.72 39.31
C THR A 4 7.10 -46.14 37.94
N PRO A 5 6.12 -46.78 37.25
CA PRO A 5 5.86 -46.64 35.82
C PRO A 5 4.83 -45.58 35.41
N ARG A 6 4.79 -45.33 34.10
CA ARG A 6 3.75 -44.58 33.35
C ARG A 6 2.34 -45.11 33.62
N PRO A 7 1.33 -44.22 33.75
CA PRO A 7 -0.06 -44.58 33.54
C PRO A 7 -0.55 -44.18 32.14
N THR A 8 -1.16 -45.17 31.52
CA THR A 8 -2.01 -45.20 30.34
C THR A 8 -3.24 -44.29 30.48
N ARG A 9 -3.60 -43.56 29.42
CA ARG A 9 -4.96 -43.07 29.12
C ARG A 9 -5.07 -42.90 27.61
N LEU A 10 -6.15 -43.17 26.90
CA LEU A 10 -7.34 -43.99 27.12
C LEU A 10 -7.91 -44.08 25.69
N VAL A 11 -8.07 -45.28 25.15
CA VAL A 11 -8.76 -45.50 23.87
C VAL A 11 -10.24 -45.35 24.14
N VAL A 12 -10.90 -44.40 23.48
CA VAL A 12 -12.37 -44.39 23.35
C VAL A 12 -12.68 -44.54 21.87
N ARG A 13 -13.00 -45.78 21.48
CA ARG A 13 -13.82 -46.10 20.31
C ARG A 13 -15.27 -46.15 20.79
N LEU A 14 -16.19 -45.49 20.09
CA LEU A 14 -17.62 -45.82 19.97
C LEU A 14 -18.26 -44.70 19.13
N ALA A 15 -19.21 -44.89 18.23
CA ALA A 15 -19.72 -46.03 17.49
C ALA A 15 -20.56 -45.42 16.35
N VAL A 16 -20.52 -46.03 15.18
CA VAL A 16 -21.40 -45.70 14.04
C VAL A 16 -22.84 -46.09 14.39
N ALA A 17 -23.79 -45.19 14.15
CA ALA A 17 -25.19 -45.54 13.99
C ALA A 17 -25.75 -44.78 12.78
N ALA A 18 -25.86 -45.50 11.66
CA ALA A 18 -26.65 -45.09 10.51
C ALA A 18 -28.11 -45.37 10.82
N VAL A 19 -28.98 -44.36 10.64
CA VAL A 19 -30.42 -44.55 10.51
C VAL A 19 -30.88 -43.78 9.28
N THR A 20 -31.08 -44.53 8.21
CA THR A 20 -31.92 -44.15 7.07
C THR A 20 -33.38 -44.25 7.46
N ALA A 21 -34.12 -43.16 7.34
CA ALA A 21 -35.58 -43.17 7.19
C ALA A 21 -35.96 -42.13 6.15
N ALA A 22 -36.69 -42.58 5.12
CA ALA A 22 -37.08 -41.81 3.97
C ALA A 22 -38.58 -41.46 4.00
N LEU A 23 -38.91 -40.38 3.28
CA LEU A 23 -40.21 -39.90 2.79
C LEU A 23 -41.22 -39.33 3.80
N ALA A 24 -41.49 -38.02 3.67
CA ALA A 24 -42.78 -37.53 3.17
C ALA A 24 -42.64 -36.09 2.64
N ALA A 25 -43.12 -35.87 1.42
CA ALA A 25 -43.26 -34.57 0.80
C ALA A 25 -44.38 -33.78 1.49
N GLY A 26 -44.06 -32.54 1.88
CA GLY A 26 -45.02 -31.55 2.33
C GLY A 26 -44.64 -30.22 1.71
N THR A 27 -45.35 -29.84 0.65
CA THR A 27 -45.30 -28.53 0.02
C THR A 27 -45.69 -27.47 1.04
N LEU A 28 -44.69 -26.77 1.59
CA LEU A 28 -44.88 -25.47 2.20
C LEU A 28 -44.36 -24.44 1.20
N THR A 29 -45.30 -23.87 0.46
CA THR A 29 -45.20 -22.55 -0.14
C THR A 29 -44.83 -21.55 0.95
N ALA A 30 -43.54 -21.36 1.17
CA ALA A 30 -43.04 -20.13 1.76
C ALA A 30 -43.18 -19.07 0.67
N CYS A 31 -44.19 -18.21 0.81
CA CYS A 31 -44.20 -16.94 0.11
C CYS A 31 -42.91 -16.22 0.51
N GLY A 32 -41.93 -16.23 -0.40
CA GLY A 32 -40.80 -15.33 -0.35
C GLY A 32 -41.38 -13.94 -0.39
N SER A 33 -41.36 -13.27 0.77
CA SER A 33 -41.51 -11.84 0.82
C SER A 33 -40.26 -11.27 0.16
N ASP A 34 -40.33 -11.05 -1.15
CA ASP A 34 -39.52 -10.05 -1.83
C ASP A 34 -39.83 -8.71 -1.16
N SER A 35 -39.16 -8.41 -0.06
CA SER A 35 -38.99 -7.03 0.40
C SER A 35 -37.92 -6.40 -0.50
N ASN A 36 -38.27 -6.21 -1.78
CA ASN A 36 -37.68 -5.15 -2.57
C ASN A 36 -38.22 -3.86 -1.94
N ASP A 37 -37.48 -3.34 -0.97
CA ASP A 37 -37.57 -1.95 -0.57
C ASP A 37 -36.81 -1.15 -1.65
N PRO A 38 -37.51 -0.45 -2.56
CA PRO A 38 -36.87 0.26 -3.66
C PRO A 38 -36.08 1.49 -3.19
N ASP A 39 -36.19 1.87 -1.92
CA ASP A 39 -35.58 3.09 -1.35
C ASP A 39 -34.35 2.82 -0.47
N ARG A 40 -33.95 1.56 -0.24
CA ARG A 40 -32.65 1.29 0.40
C ARG A 40 -31.57 1.33 -0.66
N ALA A 41 -30.80 2.44 -0.70
CA ALA A 41 -29.59 2.51 -1.51
C ALA A 41 -28.73 1.27 -1.22
N THR A 42 -28.44 0.48 -2.24
CA THR A 42 -27.48 -0.62 -2.15
C THR A 42 -26.10 -0.05 -2.46
N VAL A 43 -25.05 -0.65 -1.89
CA VAL A 43 -23.68 -0.22 -2.20
C VAL A 43 -23.49 -0.24 -3.72
N PRO A 44 -23.04 0.87 -4.32
CA PRO A 44 -23.01 1.00 -5.76
C PRO A 44 -22.02 0.02 -6.39
N THR A 45 -22.37 -0.47 -7.57
CA THR A 45 -21.53 -1.39 -8.36
C THR A 45 -21.09 -0.71 -9.66
N LEU A 46 -19.87 -1.01 -10.11
CA LEU A 46 -19.39 -0.52 -11.40
C LEU A 46 -20.03 -1.28 -12.55
N LYS A 47 -20.73 -0.57 -13.44
CA LYS A 47 -21.35 -1.13 -14.65
C LYS A 47 -20.54 -0.92 -15.93
N SER A 48 -19.55 -0.03 -15.90
CA SER A 48 -18.65 0.27 -17.02
C SER A 48 -17.76 -0.91 -17.38
N GLU A 49 -17.35 -0.99 -18.63
CA GLU A 49 -16.35 -1.99 -19.05
C GLU A 49 -15.03 -1.74 -18.32
N ALA A 50 -14.28 -2.80 -17.99
CA ALA A 50 -13.04 -2.67 -17.22
C ALA A 50 -12.01 -1.75 -17.92
N SER A 51 -11.94 -1.83 -19.24
CA SER A 51 -11.08 -0.96 -20.08
C SER A 51 -11.44 0.53 -20.04
N GLU A 52 -12.69 0.86 -19.67
CA GLU A 52 -13.10 2.25 -19.49
C GLU A 52 -12.58 2.83 -18.18
N VAL A 53 -12.41 1.98 -17.16
CA VAL A 53 -11.91 2.35 -15.83
C VAL A 53 -10.39 2.51 -15.85
N CYS A 54 -9.69 1.60 -16.52
CA CYS A 54 -8.22 1.59 -16.64
C CYS A 54 -7.78 0.80 -17.89
N PRO A 55 -6.63 1.13 -18.50
CA PRO A 55 -6.21 0.53 -19.78
C PRO A 55 -5.91 -0.98 -19.70
N GLY A 56 -5.43 -1.45 -18.55
CA GLY A 56 -5.14 -2.87 -18.27
C GLY A 56 -6.21 -3.56 -17.42
N GLY A 57 -7.47 -3.11 -17.53
CA GLY A 57 -8.57 -3.59 -16.68
C GLY A 57 -9.12 -4.96 -17.08
N THR A 58 -9.32 -5.84 -16.09
CA THR A 58 -10.11 -7.08 -16.21
C THR A 58 -11.25 -7.07 -15.20
N ARG A 59 -12.35 -7.78 -15.48
CA ARG A 59 -13.49 -7.91 -14.58
C ARG A 59 -13.66 -9.35 -14.12
N GLY A 60 -13.65 -9.56 -12.81
CA GLY A 60 -13.93 -10.86 -12.20
C GLY A 60 -15.42 -11.20 -12.18
N ASP A 61 -15.74 -12.46 -11.86
CA ASP A 61 -17.11 -12.97 -11.76
C ASP A 61 -17.92 -12.27 -10.64
N ASP A 62 -17.24 -11.75 -9.62
CA ASP A 62 -17.80 -10.96 -8.52
C ASP A 62 -18.07 -9.49 -8.88
N GLY A 63 -17.69 -9.10 -10.10
CA GLY A 63 -17.82 -7.76 -10.65
C GLY A 63 -16.70 -6.79 -10.27
N LEU A 64 -15.68 -7.23 -9.52
CA LEU A 64 -14.50 -6.42 -9.19
C LEU A 64 -13.69 -6.16 -10.47
N VAL A 65 -13.28 -4.90 -10.67
CA VAL A 65 -12.35 -4.52 -11.73
C VAL A 65 -10.93 -4.55 -11.19
N THR A 66 -10.05 -5.35 -11.79
CA THR A 66 -8.61 -5.38 -11.47
C THR A 66 -7.83 -4.67 -12.57
N CYS A 67 -7.09 -3.63 -12.20
CA CYS A 67 -6.26 -2.83 -13.09
C CYS A 67 -4.79 -3.21 -12.95
N SER A 68 -4.18 -3.70 -14.02
CA SER A 68 -2.71 -3.89 -14.09
C SER A 68 -1.96 -2.62 -14.48
N ASP A 69 -2.67 -1.64 -15.06
CA ASP A 69 -2.10 -0.41 -15.59
C ASP A 69 -3.03 0.77 -15.31
N LEU A 70 -2.46 1.97 -15.21
CA LEU A 70 -3.17 3.23 -14.99
C LEU A 70 -3.07 4.14 -16.20
N PHE A 71 -4.03 5.05 -16.37
CA PHE A 71 -3.90 6.08 -17.41
C PHE A 71 -2.75 7.04 -17.07
N ALA A 72 -1.96 7.40 -18.08
CA ALA A 72 -0.85 8.34 -17.94
C ALA A 72 -1.32 9.80 -17.83
N ASP A 73 -2.57 10.08 -18.18
CA ASP A 73 -3.16 11.41 -18.06
C ASP A 73 -3.46 11.77 -16.59
N GLY A 74 -4.00 12.98 -16.36
CA GLY A 74 -4.33 13.45 -15.01
C GLY A 74 -5.47 12.70 -14.31
N ALA A 75 -6.05 11.67 -14.94
CA ALA A 75 -7.12 10.83 -14.39
C ALA A 75 -6.70 9.35 -14.44
N PRO A 76 -5.82 8.91 -13.52
CA PRO A 76 -5.21 7.58 -13.56
C PRO A 76 -6.22 6.42 -13.52
N VAL A 77 -7.38 6.65 -12.88
CA VAL A 77 -8.56 5.79 -12.93
C VAL A 77 -9.78 6.62 -13.30
N ARG A 78 -10.62 6.09 -14.18
CA ARG A 78 -11.84 6.77 -14.66
C ARG A 78 -13.07 6.14 -14.03
N LEU A 79 -13.54 6.73 -12.95
CA LEU A 79 -14.76 6.31 -12.28
C LEU A 79 -15.99 6.93 -12.94
N PRO A 80 -17.14 6.22 -12.98
CA PRO A 80 -18.41 6.79 -13.45
C PRO A 80 -18.87 7.93 -12.53
N ALA A 81 -20.00 8.56 -12.89
CA ALA A 81 -20.66 9.49 -11.99
C ALA A 81 -21.18 8.79 -10.74
N ASP A 82 -21.24 9.55 -9.64
CA ASP A 82 -21.85 9.07 -8.41
C ASP A 82 -23.33 8.71 -8.68
N PRO A 83 -23.80 7.54 -8.22
CA PRO A 83 -25.17 7.10 -8.51
C PRO A 83 -26.26 7.93 -7.82
N GLY A 84 -25.91 8.67 -6.76
CA GLY A 84 -26.81 9.57 -6.03
C GLY A 84 -26.15 10.15 -4.78
N ASP A 85 -26.91 10.94 -4.01
CA ASP A 85 -26.37 11.61 -2.82
C ASP A 85 -25.91 10.62 -1.73
N ASP A 86 -26.64 9.51 -1.60
CA ASP A 86 -26.40 8.45 -0.60
C ASP A 86 -25.48 7.32 -1.08
N ALA A 87 -24.89 7.45 -2.27
CA ALA A 87 -24.03 6.42 -2.86
C ALA A 87 -22.87 7.02 -3.67
N ARG A 88 -21.63 6.69 -3.31
CA ARG A 88 -20.42 7.30 -3.90
C ARG A 88 -19.38 6.28 -4.32
N PHE A 89 -18.48 6.71 -5.19
CA PHE A 89 -17.20 6.02 -5.41
C PHE A 89 -16.05 6.81 -4.81
N GLY A 90 -15.10 6.11 -4.18
CA GLY A 90 -13.94 6.78 -3.57
C GLY A 90 -12.88 5.83 -3.05
N ALA A 91 -11.79 6.39 -2.55
CA ALA A 91 -10.68 5.65 -1.93
C ALA A 91 -10.50 6.10 -0.48
N ILE A 92 -10.05 5.21 0.40
CA ILE A 92 -9.82 5.54 1.81
C ILE A 92 -8.60 6.45 1.90
N VAL A 93 -8.75 7.58 2.60
CA VAL A 93 -7.64 8.52 2.83
C VAL A 93 -6.66 7.97 3.84
N ARG A 94 -5.41 8.43 3.78
CA ARG A 94 -4.34 8.09 4.72
C ARG A 94 -4.82 8.31 6.18
N GLY A 95 -4.50 7.38 7.07
CA GLY A 95 -4.95 7.43 8.46
C GLY A 95 -6.42 7.04 8.67
N GLY A 96 -7.15 6.63 7.62
CA GLY A 96 -8.49 6.06 7.75
C GLY A 96 -9.58 7.08 8.09
N GLY A 97 -9.30 8.38 7.96
CA GLY A 97 -10.20 9.46 8.38
C GLY A 97 -11.49 9.60 7.56
N GLY A 98 -11.58 8.93 6.40
CA GLY A 98 -12.72 9.07 5.50
C GLY A 98 -12.51 8.38 4.15
N LEU A 99 -13.50 8.55 3.28
CA LEU A 99 -13.46 8.17 1.88
C LEU A 99 -13.32 9.45 1.02
N TRP A 100 -12.23 9.57 0.27
CA TRP A 100 -12.06 10.60 -0.74
C TRP A 100 -12.96 10.32 -1.95
N THR A 101 -13.93 11.19 -2.18
CA THR A 101 -14.86 11.12 -3.31
C THR A 101 -14.71 12.34 -4.21
N ARG A 102 -15.44 12.37 -5.32
CA ARG A 102 -15.48 13.54 -6.21
C ARG A 102 -15.99 14.82 -5.52
N GLU A 103 -16.82 14.68 -4.49
CA GLU A 103 -17.39 15.81 -3.74
C GLU A 103 -16.60 16.15 -2.47
N GLY A 104 -15.48 15.45 -2.23
CA GLY A 104 -14.63 15.61 -1.06
C GLY A 104 -14.67 14.41 -0.14
N VAL A 105 -14.16 14.59 1.08
CA VAL A 105 -14.03 13.52 2.07
C VAL A 105 -15.36 13.27 2.79
N VAL A 106 -15.82 12.02 2.79
CA VAL A 106 -16.94 11.56 3.62
C VAL A 106 -16.39 10.74 4.79
N PRO A 107 -16.65 11.10 6.06
CA PRO A 107 -16.15 10.36 7.20
C PRO A 107 -16.65 8.91 7.23
N LEU A 108 -15.81 7.99 7.71
CA LEU A 108 -16.22 6.61 7.96
C LEU A 108 -17.04 6.52 9.27
N SER A 109 -18.06 5.67 9.29
CA SER A 109 -18.69 5.22 10.55
C SER A 109 -17.80 4.19 11.23
N GLU A 110 -17.96 4.00 12.54
CA GLU A 110 -17.24 2.96 13.30
C GLU A 110 -17.44 1.56 12.71
N ALA A 111 -18.66 1.27 12.21
CA ALA A 111 -18.97 0.00 11.57
C ALA A 111 -18.21 -0.18 10.25
N ALA A 112 -18.13 0.87 9.42
CA ALA A 112 -17.37 0.83 8.17
C ALA A 112 -15.86 0.73 8.42
N THR A 113 -15.33 1.44 9.42
CA THR A 113 -13.93 1.30 9.84
C THR A 113 -13.63 -0.13 10.29
N ALA A 114 -14.48 -0.70 11.16
CA ALA A 114 -14.32 -2.07 11.64
C ALA A 114 -14.44 -3.11 10.51
N GLN A 115 -15.31 -2.87 9.52
CA GLN A 115 -15.41 -3.70 8.31
C GLN A 115 -14.06 -3.74 7.58
N VAL A 116 -13.47 -2.59 7.28
CA VAL A 116 -12.22 -2.52 6.52
C VAL A 116 -11.05 -3.13 7.30
N THR A 117 -10.93 -2.83 8.60
CA THR A 117 -9.94 -3.49 9.47
C THR A 117 -10.09 -5.02 9.46
N ALA A 118 -11.33 -5.53 9.52
CA ALA A 118 -11.57 -6.96 9.49
C ALA A 118 -11.22 -7.60 8.14
N GLU A 119 -11.56 -6.94 7.02
CA GLU A 119 -11.19 -7.37 5.67
C GLU A 119 -9.67 -7.43 5.48
N ASN A 120 -8.94 -6.50 6.10
CA ASN A 120 -7.48 -6.46 6.07
C ASN A 120 -6.82 -7.58 6.89
N ALA A 121 -7.46 -8.04 7.97
CA ALA A 121 -6.93 -9.07 8.85
C ALA A 121 -7.19 -10.51 8.36
N ASP A 122 -8.06 -10.69 7.37
CA ASP A 122 -8.45 -12.01 6.86
C ASP A 122 -7.47 -12.51 5.80
N SER A 123 -6.48 -13.31 6.21
CA SER A 123 -5.47 -13.92 5.33
C SER A 123 -6.02 -14.81 4.21
N ASP A 124 -7.28 -15.24 4.29
CA ASP A 124 -7.95 -16.08 3.29
C ASP A 124 -8.75 -15.26 2.25
N SER A 125 -8.87 -13.95 2.44
CA SER A 125 -9.49 -13.08 1.45
C SER A 125 -8.66 -13.14 0.16
N ALA A 126 -9.29 -13.41 -0.99
CA ALA A 126 -8.65 -13.36 -2.31
C ALA A 126 -7.97 -11.99 -2.59
N VAL A 127 -8.22 -11.04 -1.70
CA VAL A 127 -7.69 -9.71 -1.64
C VAL A 127 -6.30 -9.63 -0.97
N VAL A 128 -5.80 -10.63 -0.23
CA VAL A 128 -4.52 -10.50 0.52
C VAL A 128 -3.28 -10.98 -0.26
N ALA A 129 -3.40 -11.32 -1.55
CA ALA A 129 -2.22 -11.61 -2.37
C ALA A 129 -1.19 -10.46 -2.37
N ASP A 130 -1.63 -9.23 -2.06
CA ASP A 130 -0.80 -8.02 -2.08
C ASP A 130 -0.71 -7.28 -0.73
N GLY A 131 -1.21 -7.85 0.38
CA GLY A 131 -1.14 -7.24 1.72
C GLY A 131 -1.95 -5.93 1.88
N MET A 132 -3.00 -5.93 2.71
CA MET A 132 -3.82 -4.76 3.06
C MET A 132 -4.59 -4.09 1.89
N PRO A 133 -5.76 -4.64 1.49
CA PRO A 133 -6.57 -4.14 0.38
C PRO A 133 -6.77 -2.64 0.23
N TYR A 134 -7.04 -1.95 1.33
CA TYR A 134 -7.62 -0.61 1.27
C TYR A 134 -6.73 0.40 0.55
N ALA A 135 -5.40 0.24 0.66
CA ALA A 135 -4.44 1.14 0.04
C ALA A 135 -4.35 0.97 -1.49
N SER A 136 -4.89 -0.13 -2.03
CA SER A 136 -4.89 -0.51 -3.45
C SER A 136 -6.29 -0.48 -4.09
N GLN A 137 -7.30 -0.01 -3.35
CA GLN A 137 -8.71 -0.14 -3.75
C GLN A 137 -9.46 1.18 -3.91
N ILE A 138 -10.47 1.11 -4.76
CA ILE A 138 -11.57 2.07 -4.83
C ILE A 138 -12.83 1.32 -4.45
N TYR A 139 -13.63 1.96 -3.60
CA TYR A 139 -14.85 1.43 -3.03
C TYR A 139 -16.07 2.11 -3.64
N GLY A 140 -17.13 1.32 -3.82
CA GLY A 140 -18.49 1.81 -3.76
C GLY A 140 -18.88 1.97 -2.29
N ALA A 141 -19.53 3.08 -1.95
CA ALA A 141 -19.90 3.42 -0.59
C ALA A 141 -21.37 3.74 -0.49
N ARG A 142 -22.01 3.29 0.59
CA ARG A 142 -23.33 3.75 1.02
C ARG A 142 -23.15 4.79 2.13
N ILE A 143 -23.89 5.89 2.00
CA ILE A 143 -23.83 7.02 2.93
C ILE A 143 -25.18 7.14 3.65
N GLU A 144 -25.12 7.24 4.97
CA GLU A 144 -26.26 7.55 5.82
C GLU A 144 -25.83 8.61 6.84
N ASP A 145 -26.66 9.63 7.05
CA ASP A 145 -26.39 10.73 7.99
C ASP A 145 -25.00 11.38 7.78
N GLY A 146 -24.58 11.52 6.53
CA GLY A 146 -23.30 12.14 6.14
C GLY A 146 -22.06 11.30 6.45
N LYS A 147 -22.22 10.00 6.74
CA LYS A 147 -21.12 9.06 6.99
C LYS A 147 -21.19 7.86 6.07
N VAL A 148 -20.04 7.30 5.73
CA VAL A 148 -19.95 5.99 5.08
C VAL A 148 -20.31 4.91 6.10
N VAL A 149 -21.37 4.16 5.81
CA VAL A 149 -21.90 3.10 6.69
C VAL A 149 -21.66 1.70 6.13
N GLU A 150 -21.29 1.60 4.86
CA GLU A 150 -20.97 0.34 4.20
C GLU A 150 -20.06 0.59 3.00
N LEU A 151 -19.06 -0.27 2.83
CA LEU A 151 -18.10 -0.22 1.74
C LEU A 151 -18.10 -1.54 0.98
N ARG A 152 -17.88 -1.46 -0.34
CA ARG A 152 -17.59 -2.63 -1.18
C ARG A 152 -16.48 -2.30 -2.17
N PRO A 153 -15.43 -3.11 -2.27
CA PRO A 153 -14.42 -2.94 -3.32
C PRO A 153 -15.06 -3.02 -4.71
N VAL A 154 -14.73 -2.07 -5.58
CA VAL A 154 -15.19 -2.06 -6.98
C VAL A 154 -14.06 -1.97 -7.98
N VAL A 155 -12.94 -1.33 -7.59
CA VAL A 155 -11.68 -1.40 -8.34
C VAL A 155 -10.57 -1.83 -7.39
N ARG A 156 -9.71 -2.71 -7.87
CA ARG A 156 -8.39 -2.99 -7.32
C ARG A 156 -7.34 -2.59 -8.35
N VAL A 157 -6.29 -1.94 -7.91
CA VAL A 157 -5.14 -1.60 -8.74
C VAL A 157 -3.94 -2.41 -8.26
N ALA A 158 -3.18 -2.99 -9.20
CA ALA A 158 -1.96 -3.72 -8.87
C ALA A 158 -0.93 -2.81 -8.19
N GLU A 159 -0.20 -3.35 -7.22
CA GLU A 159 0.85 -2.65 -6.48
C GLU A 159 1.88 -2.01 -7.42
N ASP A 160 2.38 -2.78 -8.39
CA ASP A 160 3.30 -2.30 -9.43
C ASP A 160 2.81 -1.02 -10.11
N ALA A 161 1.52 -0.95 -10.44
CA ALA A 161 0.94 0.19 -11.14
C ALA A 161 0.87 1.43 -10.23
N ILE A 162 0.60 1.26 -8.93
CA ILE A 162 0.52 2.37 -7.97
C ILE A 162 1.91 2.96 -7.72
N VAL A 163 2.89 2.10 -7.42
CA VAL A 163 4.26 2.53 -7.13
C VAL A 163 4.91 3.10 -8.39
N ALA A 164 4.76 2.44 -9.55
CA ALA A 164 5.29 2.95 -10.82
C ALA A 164 4.66 4.29 -11.23
N ARG A 165 3.33 4.45 -11.10
CA ARG A 165 2.67 5.74 -11.41
C ARG A 165 3.26 6.89 -10.61
N THR A 166 3.71 6.58 -9.40
CA THR A 166 4.20 7.57 -8.46
C THR A 166 5.69 7.84 -8.62
N PHE A 167 6.52 6.81 -8.81
CA PHE A 167 7.97 6.90 -8.65
C PHE A 167 8.80 6.42 -9.86
N ALA A 168 8.20 5.76 -10.86
CA ALA A 168 8.97 5.23 -11.98
C ALA A 168 9.74 6.35 -12.70
N GLY A 169 11.06 6.15 -12.87
CA GLY A 169 11.95 7.12 -13.49
C GLY A 169 12.16 8.41 -12.69
N ALA A 170 11.70 8.45 -11.44
CA ALA A 170 11.87 9.61 -10.58
C ALA A 170 13.35 9.79 -10.20
N VAL A 171 13.71 11.04 -9.93
CA VAL A 171 14.99 11.41 -9.36
C VAL A 171 14.74 12.07 -8.02
N LEU A 172 15.47 11.63 -7.01
CA LEU A 172 15.43 12.20 -5.66
C LEU A 172 16.79 12.80 -5.32
N GLU A 173 16.80 14.00 -4.76
CA GLU A 173 18.01 14.67 -4.26
C GLU A 173 17.79 15.17 -2.83
N GLY A 174 18.86 15.25 -2.06
CA GLY A 174 18.81 15.80 -0.72
C GLY A 174 20.04 15.48 0.10
N THR A 175 19.86 15.08 1.36
CA THR A 175 20.95 14.74 2.27
C THR A 175 20.84 13.31 2.81
N ILE A 176 22.00 12.74 3.13
CA ILE A 176 22.18 11.49 3.87
C ILE A 176 23.12 11.73 5.04
N SER A 177 22.82 11.20 6.23
CA SER A 177 23.68 11.36 7.39
C SER A 177 24.98 10.55 7.26
N GLY A 178 26.10 11.19 7.56
CA GLY A 178 27.43 10.58 7.49
C GLY A 178 27.70 9.65 8.66
N PHE A 179 28.65 8.74 8.47
CA PHE A 179 29.10 7.84 9.53
C PHE A 179 30.39 8.35 10.16
N ARG A 180 30.47 8.45 11.49
CA ARG A 180 31.70 8.83 12.21
C ARG A 180 31.77 8.12 13.57
N ASP A 181 32.98 7.78 14.00
CA ASP A 181 33.27 7.25 15.34
C ASP A 181 32.41 6.04 15.76
N GLY A 182 32.00 5.21 14.78
CA GLY A 182 31.24 3.98 15.03
C GLY A 182 29.71 4.12 14.92
N GLY A 183 29.18 5.27 14.50
CA GLY A 183 27.74 5.45 14.29
C GLY A 183 27.41 6.49 13.23
N TYR A 184 26.12 6.59 12.90
CA TYR A 184 25.59 7.63 12.04
C TYR A 184 25.35 8.91 12.84
N ASP A 185 25.74 10.05 12.26
CA ASP A 185 25.67 11.37 12.89
C ASP A 185 24.87 12.31 11.99
N ALA A 186 23.64 12.64 12.41
CA ALA A 186 22.73 13.52 11.70
C ALA A 186 23.27 14.95 11.51
N SER A 187 24.31 15.35 12.24
CA SER A 187 24.96 16.66 12.01
C SER A 187 25.94 16.66 10.83
N ILE A 188 26.28 15.48 10.30
CA ILE A 188 27.11 15.32 9.10
C ILE A 188 26.16 15.07 7.93
N GLU A 189 25.78 16.13 7.22
CA GLU A 189 24.90 16.03 6.07
C GLU A 189 25.71 15.95 4.77
N LEU A 190 25.62 14.82 4.07
CA LEU A 190 26.27 14.62 2.78
C LEU A 190 25.21 14.73 1.67
N PRO A 191 25.49 15.42 0.56
CA PRO A 191 24.54 15.49 -0.53
C PRO A 191 24.39 14.12 -1.20
N VAL A 192 23.15 13.73 -1.49
CA VAL A 192 22.83 12.45 -2.13
C VAL A 192 21.91 12.67 -3.33
N ARG A 193 22.08 11.83 -4.35
CA ARG A 193 21.18 11.71 -5.50
C ARG A 193 20.83 10.24 -5.71
N ILE A 194 19.53 9.97 -5.83
CA ILE A 194 18.96 8.67 -6.09
C ILE A 194 18.21 8.71 -7.42
N GLU A 195 18.45 7.70 -8.27
CA GLU A 195 17.70 7.48 -9.50
C GLU A 195 16.88 6.20 -9.37
N VAL A 196 15.58 6.31 -9.62
CA VAL A 196 14.60 5.23 -9.49
C VAL A 196 14.38 4.57 -10.85
N ALA A 197 14.27 3.25 -10.88
CA ALA A 197 14.00 2.49 -12.09
C ALA A 197 12.69 2.92 -12.77
N ASP A 198 12.62 2.73 -14.09
CA ASP A 198 11.43 3.07 -14.90
C ASP A 198 10.28 2.06 -14.76
N ARG A 199 10.48 0.94 -14.04
CA ARG A 199 9.52 -0.16 -13.96
C ARG A 199 9.52 -0.79 -12.59
N ALA A 200 8.32 -0.98 -12.05
CA ALA A 200 8.10 -1.76 -10.85
C ALA A 200 8.06 -3.25 -11.17
N ALA A 201 8.37 -4.06 -10.16
CA ALA A 201 8.22 -5.51 -10.17
C ALA A 201 7.93 -5.99 -8.75
N ASP A 202 7.02 -6.94 -8.60
CA ASP A 202 6.67 -7.56 -7.32
C ASP A 202 6.31 -6.55 -6.21
N GLY A 203 5.68 -5.43 -6.58
CA GLY A 203 5.25 -4.36 -5.69
C GLY A 203 6.31 -3.33 -5.32
N SER A 204 7.51 -3.42 -5.90
CA SER A 204 8.66 -2.56 -5.55
C SER A 204 9.29 -1.88 -6.77
N LEU A 205 10.09 -0.86 -6.51
CA LEU A 205 10.99 -0.23 -7.50
C LEU A 205 12.44 -0.32 -7.03
N ASP A 206 13.30 -0.82 -7.90
CA ASP A 206 14.74 -0.66 -7.71
C ASP A 206 15.14 0.82 -7.83
N ALA A 207 16.13 1.22 -7.06
CA ALA A 207 16.74 2.54 -7.11
C ALA A 207 18.24 2.47 -6.81
N THR A 208 18.98 3.52 -7.18
CA THR A 208 20.43 3.58 -7.00
C THR A 208 20.88 4.94 -6.52
N ILE A 209 21.73 4.98 -5.50
CA ILE A 209 22.48 6.17 -5.11
C ILE A 209 23.60 6.39 -6.12
N VAL A 210 23.37 7.31 -7.06
CA VAL A 210 24.25 7.47 -8.24
C VAL A 210 25.54 8.22 -7.93
N ASN A 211 25.60 8.95 -6.81
CA ASN A 211 26.82 9.60 -6.33
C ASN A 211 27.55 8.79 -5.25
N ALA A 212 27.37 7.47 -5.21
CA ALA A 212 28.08 6.61 -4.27
C ALA A 212 29.60 6.70 -4.43
N ASP A 213 30.09 6.47 -5.66
CA ASP A 213 31.53 6.35 -5.95
C ASP A 213 32.09 7.41 -6.88
N GLU A 214 31.23 8.18 -7.55
CA GLU A 214 31.63 9.20 -8.49
C GLU A 214 30.87 10.50 -8.20
N ALA A 215 31.49 11.63 -8.56
CA ALA A 215 30.80 12.90 -8.51
C ALA A 215 29.80 12.99 -9.65
N VAL A 216 28.58 13.45 -9.35
CA VAL A 216 27.49 13.58 -10.35
C VAL A 216 26.93 14.99 -10.35
N ARG A 217 26.32 15.39 -11.46
CA ARG A 217 25.65 16.68 -11.55
C ARG A 217 24.29 16.63 -10.87
N SER A 218 23.98 17.63 -10.03
CA SER A 218 22.66 17.82 -9.44
C SER A 218 21.66 18.41 -10.43
N SER A 219 20.39 18.42 -10.05
CA SER A 219 19.30 19.14 -10.74
C SER A 219 19.58 20.63 -10.95
N THR A 220 20.31 21.26 -10.03
CA THR A 220 20.70 22.68 -10.10
C THR A 220 21.97 22.92 -10.93
N GLY A 221 22.62 21.86 -11.42
CA GLY A 221 23.84 21.93 -12.20
C GLY A 221 25.13 21.95 -11.38
N THR A 222 25.05 22.00 -10.05
CA THR A 222 26.20 21.85 -9.14
C THR A 222 26.71 20.41 -9.16
N CYS A 223 27.98 20.19 -8.81
CA CYS A 223 28.53 18.84 -8.70
C CYS A 223 28.38 18.34 -7.27
N LEU A 224 27.66 17.23 -7.11
CA LEU A 224 27.59 16.46 -5.87
C LEU A 224 28.84 15.57 -5.80
N PRO A 225 29.65 15.64 -4.74
CA PRO A 225 30.80 14.76 -4.58
C PRO A 225 30.37 13.30 -4.43
N ALA A 226 31.30 12.38 -4.73
CA ALA A 226 31.15 10.98 -4.38
C ALA A 226 31.04 10.83 -2.86
N LEU A 227 30.10 10.02 -2.37
CA LEU A 227 29.97 9.69 -0.94
C LEU A 227 31.21 8.95 -0.42
N SER A 228 31.88 8.17 -1.28
CA SER A 228 33.12 7.47 -0.95
C SER A 228 34.38 8.34 -0.99
N ALA A 229 34.28 9.63 -1.36
CA ALA A 229 35.42 10.54 -1.41
C ALA A 229 36.11 10.74 -0.05
N ASP A 230 35.35 10.64 1.05
CA ASP A 230 35.87 10.64 2.41
C ASP A 230 35.45 9.37 3.16
N ALA A 231 36.36 8.40 3.26
CA ALA A 231 36.13 7.15 3.97
C ALA A 231 35.77 7.34 5.46
N ALA A 232 36.16 8.47 6.07
CA ALA A 232 35.86 8.77 7.47
C ALA A 232 34.42 9.24 7.69
N THR A 233 33.70 9.65 6.63
CA THR A 233 32.30 10.09 6.69
C THR A 233 31.36 9.29 5.79
N ASN A 234 31.88 8.40 4.93
CA ASN A 234 31.10 7.59 3.99
C ASN A 234 29.97 6.81 4.71
N PRO A 235 28.69 7.07 4.35
CA PRO A 235 27.53 6.43 4.96
C PRO A 235 27.23 5.04 4.37
N LEU A 236 27.77 4.71 3.19
CA LEU A 236 27.54 3.44 2.53
C LEU A 236 28.55 2.40 3.02
N ARG A 237 28.19 1.73 4.11
CA ARG A 237 29.02 0.70 4.76
C ARG A 237 28.16 -0.43 5.33
N ASP A 238 28.80 -1.58 5.54
CA ASP A 238 28.16 -2.77 6.09
C ASP A 238 26.90 -3.18 5.29
N SER A 239 25.71 -3.08 5.90
CA SER A 239 24.42 -3.43 5.29
C SER A 239 23.83 -2.31 4.42
N PHE A 240 24.45 -1.13 4.39
CA PHE A 240 24.00 0.05 3.65
C PHE A 240 24.80 0.18 2.35
N SER A 241 24.12 0.01 1.21
CA SER A 241 24.74 -0.04 -0.11
C SER A 241 24.11 0.97 -1.07
N ALA A 242 24.74 1.22 -2.21
CA ALA A 242 24.18 2.12 -3.22
C ALA A 242 22.92 1.56 -3.91
N ALA A 243 22.73 0.24 -3.90
CA ALA A 243 21.52 -0.40 -4.42
C ALA A 243 20.47 -0.43 -3.31
N ILE A 244 19.29 0.13 -3.62
CA ILE A 244 18.18 0.29 -2.69
C ILE A 244 16.86 -0.03 -3.40
N GLY A 245 15.81 -0.33 -2.65
CA GLY A 245 14.46 -0.50 -3.16
C GLY A 245 13.50 0.55 -2.60
N LEU A 246 12.35 0.71 -3.24
CA LEU A 246 11.23 1.53 -2.78
C LEU A 246 9.98 0.66 -2.70
N GLU A 247 9.38 0.57 -1.53
CA GLU A 247 8.26 -0.34 -1.24
C GLU A 247 7.19 0.35 -0.39
N ARG A 248 5.94 -0.07 -0.57
CA ARG A 248 4.80 0.38 0.24
C ARG A 248 4.49 -0.64 1.33
N TYR A 249 4.34 -0.16 2.56
CA TYR A 249 3.88 -0.95 3.71
C TYR A 249 2.63 -0.31 4.32
N PRO A 250 1.44 -0.59 3.76
CA PRO A 250 0.18 -0.13 4.35
C PRO A 250 -0.07 -0.74 5.74
N SER A 251 -0.56 0.08 6.67
CA SER A 251 -0.86 -0.30 8.06
C SER A 251 0.30 -1.00 8.80
N MET A 252 1.52 -0.49 8.67
CA MET A 252 2.72 -1.15 9.20
C MET A 252 2.70 -1.32 10.72
N HIS A 253 2.29 -0.28 11.47
CA HIS A 253 2.25 -0.32 12.94
C HIS A 253 0.84 -0.37 13.52
N ALA A 254 -0.12 0.22 12.81
CA ALA A 254 -1.52 0.29 13.20
C ALA A 254 -2.41 0.35 11.95
N ASP A 255 -3.72 0.14 12.12
CA ASP A 255 -4.67 0.30 11.01
C ASP A 255 -4.56 1.70 10.38
N PHE A 256 -4.45 1.73 9.06
CA PHE A 256 -4.36 2.94 8.24
C PHE A 256 -3.07 3.76 8.43
N ASP A 257 -2.07 3.20 9.12
CA ASP A 257 -0.74 3.77 9.25
C ASP A 257 0.14 3.34 8.06
N ASP A 258 0.09 4.15 7.01
CA ASP A 258 0.74 3.89 5.73
C ASP A 258 2.20 4.35 5.73
N GLU A 259 3.13 3.43 5.51
CA GLU A 259 4.56 3.71 5.51
C GLU A 259 5.20 3.43 4.15
N MET A 260 5.96 4.40 3.64
CA MET A 260 6.83 4.19 2.49
C MET A 260 8.22 3.80 2.98
N LEU A 261 8.78 2.72 2.45
CA LEU A 261 10.11 2.24 2.80
C LEU A 261 11.11 2.50 1.68
N LEU A 262 12.31 2.92 2.07
CA LEU A 262 13.53 2.79 1.29
C LEU A 262 14.26 1.56 1.82
N THR A 263 14.28 0.47 1.07
CA THR A 263 14.89 -0.80 1.50
C THR A 263 16.37 -0.84 1.12
N TRP A 264 17.23 -1.20 2.07
CA TRP A 264 18.66 -1.43 1.80
C TRP A 264 18.94 -2.91 1.51
N ASN A 265 18.18 -3.78 2.17
CA ASN A 265 18.19 -5.23 2.05
C ASN A 265 16.93 -5.80 2.74
N ASP A 266 16.79 -7.12 2.76
CA ASP A 266 15.63 -7.83 3.32
C ASP A 266 15.34 -7.54 4.81
N ASP A 267 16.35 -7.11 5.59
CA ASP A 267 16.24 -6.91 7.05
C ASP A 267 16.34 -5.43 7.47
N THR A 268 16.71 -4.51 6.57
CA THR A 268 16.98 -3.11 6.86
C THR A 268 16.30 -2.17 5.88
N SER A 269 15.58 -1.19 6.39
CA SER A 269 14.95 -0.12 5.61
C SER A 269 15.11 1.23 6.31
N ASP A 270 14.84 2.31 5.58
CA ASP A 270 14.44 3.59 6.13
C ASP A 270 12.95 3.80 5.86
N MET A 271 12.27 4.52 6.75
CA MET A 271 10.82 4.65 6.72
C MET A 271 10.37 6.12 6.80
N GLY A 272 9.30 6.46 6.08
CA GLY A 272 8.59 7.72 6.26
C GLY A 272 7.18 7.73 5.65
N ALA A 273 6.19 8.17 6.43
CA ALA A 273 4.77 8.04 6.12
C ALA A 273 4.24 9.03 5.07
N GLU A 274 4.72 10.28 5.08
CA GLU A 274 4.08 11.36 4.29
C GLU A 274 4.27 11.21 2.77
N PHE A 275 5.22 10.37 2.35
CA PHE A 275 5.57 10.09 0.95
C PHE A 275 4.89 8.83 0.39
N TYR A 276 3.98 8.21 1.15
CA TYR A 276 3.24 7.02 0.74
C TYR A 276 2.16 7.32 -0.30
N PRO A 277 2.13 6.62 -1.46
CA PRO A 277 1.04 6.72 -2.41
C PRO A 277 -0.04 5.65 -2.20
N SER A 278 -1.23 6.06 -1.78
CA SER A 278 -2.44 5.23 -1.77
C SER A 278 -3.32 5.53 -2.99
N MET A 279 -4.40 4.77 -3.20
CA MET A 279 -5.40 5.16 -4.21
C MET A 279 -6.00 6.55 -4.00
N ALA A 280 -6.14 7.02 -2.75
CA ALA A 280 -6.55 8.38 -2.48
C ALA A 280 -5.50 9.39 -2.95
N THR A 281 -4.20 9.13 -2.74
CA THR A 281 -3.11 9.95 -3.30
C THR A 281 -3.16 10.00 -4.82
N ILE A 282 -3.33 8.85 -5.48
CA ILE A 282 -3.44 8.73 -6.94
C ILE A 282 -4.65 9.52 -7.47
N MET A 283 -5.73 9.60 -6.70
CA MET A 283 -6.94 10.38 -7.00
C MET A 283 -6.87 11.85 -6.52
N GLY A 284 -5.74 12.31 -5.99
CA GLY A 284 -5.53 13.69 -5.53
C GLY A 284 -6.20 14.03 -4.20
N GLY A 285 -6.59 13.04 -3.40
CA GLY A 285 -7.16 13.24 -2.07
C GLY A 285 -6.14 13.60 -1.01
N ASP A 286 -5.01 12.89 -1.01
CA ASP A 286 -3.91 13.10 -0.06
C ASP A 286 -2.60 13.30 -0.84
N PRO A 287 -2.18 14.56 -1.10
CA PRO A 287 -0.96 14.81 -1.84
C PRO A 287 0.26 14.28 -1.09
N LEU A 288 1.26 13.84 -1.85
CA LEU A 288 2.57 13.51 -1.29
C LEU A 288 3.21 14.77 -0.69
N ALA A 289 3.96 14.59 0.39
CA ALA A 289 4.83 15.67 0.88
C ALA A 289 5.84 16.09 -0.18
N GLU A 290 6.30 17.35 -0.13
CA GLU A 290 7.37 17.84 -1.00
C GLU A 290 8.73 17.21 -0.66
N GLN A 291 8.87 16.78 0.60
CA GLN A 291 10.09 16.24 1.17
C GLN A 291 9.78 14.94 1.92
N TRP A 292 10.70 13.99 1.82
CA TRP A 292 10.64 12.69 2.47
C TRP A 292 11.74 12.62 3.53
N ASP A 293 11.34 12.72 4.80
CA ASP A 293 12.19 12.47 5.96
C ASP A 293 12.17 10.98 6.27
N LEU A 294 13.36 10.40 6.33
CA LEU A 294 13.61 8.97 6.36
C LEU A 294 14.52 8.65 7.53
N VAL A 295 14.04 7.76 8.39
CA VAL A 295 14.81 7.22 9.51
C VAL A 295 14.84 5.70 9.46
N VAL A 296 15.97 5.14 9.86
CA VAL A 296 16.18 3.69 9.86
C VAL A 296 15.08 2.95 10.61
N HIS A 297 14.63 1.86 10.01
CA HIS A 297 13.66 0.92 10.54
C HIS A 297 14.14 -0.52 10.29
N GLY A 298 13.85 -1.41 11.23
CA GLY A 298 14.31 -2.80 11.20
C GLY A 298 15.66 -3.00 11.91
N THR A 299 16.47 -3.93 11.39
CA THR A 299 17.77 -4.31 11.97
C THR A 299 18.89 -4.03 10.98
N PRO A 300 19.94 -3.25 11.33
CA PRO A 300 20.18 -2.62 12.64
C PRO A 300 19.19 -1.50 12.97
N THR A 301 18.99 -1.21 14.26
CA THR A 301 18.13 -0.10 14.73
C THR A 301 18.79 1.29 14.61
N ALA A 302 19.93 1.37 13.90
CA ALA A 302 20.71 2.58 13.68
C ALA A 302 21.28 2.53 12.26
N GLY A 303 21.11 3.61 11.50
CA GLY A 303 21.37 3.69 10.07
C GLY A 303 21.48 5.15 9.62
N PRO A 304 21.83 5.37 8.34
CA PRO A 304 21.84 6.71 7.77
C PRO A 304 20.41 7.23 7.73
N ALA A 305 20.19 8.47 8.17
CA ALA A 305 18.92 9.17 7.96
C ALA A 305 19.00 9.90 6.62
N LEU A 306 17.88 10.00 5.90
CA LEU A 306 17.81 10.72 4.64
C LEU A 306 16.74 11.80 4.68
N LEU A 307 16.98 12.85 3.92
CA LEU A 307 16.01 13.89 3.67
C LEU A 307 15.98 14.17 2.18
N LEU A 308 14.93 13.71 1.49
CA LEU A 308 14.90 13.64 0.03
C LEU A 308 13.77 14.49 -0.56
N SER A 309 13.97 15.04 -1.74
CA SER A 309 12.93 15.72 -2.52
C SER A 309 12.99 15.27 -3.97
N ARG A 310 11.84 15.24 -4.64
CA ARG A 310 11.77 14.98 -6.08
C ARG A 310 12.35 16.16 -6.84
N VAL A 311 13.16 15.88 -7.85
CA VAL A 311 13.77 16.90 -8.71
C VAL A 311 13.68 16.52 -10.18
N GLU A 312 13.92 17.49 -11.05
CA GLU A 312 14.03 17.30 -12.50
C GLU A 312 15.44 17.66 -12.99
N GLY A 313 15.95 16.90 -13.95
CA GLY A 313 17.25 17.15 -14.57
C GLY A 313 18.46 16.68 -13.73
N GLY A 314 19.63 17.20 -14.07
CA GLY A 314 20.91 16.74 -13.52
C GLY A 314 21.37 15.40 -14.13
N GLY A 315 22.18 14.66 -13.37
CA GLY A 315 22.75 13.39 -13.77
C GLY A 315 24.04 13.50 -14.59
N GLY A 316 24.69 12.35 -14.80
CA GLY A 316 25.96 12.24 -15.49
C GLY A 316 27.17 12.70 -14.64
N ALA A 317 28.35 12.30 -15.11
CA ALA A 317 29.61 12.53 -14.39
C ALA A 317 29.95 14.02 -14.28
N CYS A 318 30.52 14.38 -13.14
CA CYS A 318 31.19 15.65 -12.90
C CYS A 318 32.72 15.47 -12.97
N SER A 319 33.38 16.41 -13.63
CA SER A 319 34.85 16.50 -13.73
C SER A 319 35.41 17.56 -12.81
#